data_AF-A0A254TLP4-F1
#
_entry.id   AF-A0A254TLP4-F1
#
_cell.length_a   1.000
_cell.length_b   1.000
_cell.length_c   1.000
_cell.angle_alpha   90.00
_cell.angle_beta   90.00
_cell.angle_gamma   90.00
#
_symmetry.space_group_name_H-M   'P 1'
#
loop_
_entity.id
_entity.type
_entity.pdbx_description
1 polymer ?
#
loop_
_entity_poly.entity_id
_entity_poly.type
_entity_poly.pdbx_seq_one_letter_code
_entity_poly.pdbx_strand_id
1 'polypeptide(L)'
;MIVRQLVRQSRQLRALPRQSRILSRFSSTETTGQTPVQTIVAEQAPQLETPAPTVAVREPGTSGAQERLDPNTLRRVKFHSLGSDVTGVYRPESLLKNPPQATDVTLEMLLANQTHLGHSTSRWNPQNSRYIFGIREGTHIISLDVTAAYLRRAAKVVEEVAYRGGLILFAGTRKGQKRAVVRAAELAQGYHIFERWIPGSLTNGQQILGHCEKKIVNGLDETLDDLWKEELESYRALKPDLVVCLNPVENVVLLHECGLNNVPTIGIIDTDADPTRVTYPIPANDDSLRSVTLIAGVLGRAGEVGQRRRLARARKGHLTYEHMEPLRVQVEEQTLETAEGQKSEASSQEVVSEGSPLEKPKEEASKDDE
;
A
#
# COMPACT_ATOMS: atom_id res chain seq x y z
N MET A 1 -43.87 -4.45 -27.26
CA MET A 1 -43.58 -3.00 -27.16
C MET A 1 -44.90 -2.25 -27.10
N ILE A 2 -45.29 -1.73 -25.94
CA ILE A 2 -46.50 -0.93 -25.77
C ILE A 2 -46.06 0.47 -25.37
N VAL A 3 -46.21 1.41 -26.30
CA VAL A 3 -45.96 2.84 -26.12
C VAL A 3 -47.23 3.46 -25.55
N ARG A 4 -47.12 4.21 -24.45
CA ARG A 4 -48.15 5.15 -23.99
C ARG A 4 -47.54 6.52 -23.79
N GLN A 5 -47.96 7.45 -24.64
CA GLN A 5 -47.65 8.87 -24.60
C GLN A 5 -48.57 9.61 -23.61
N LEU A 6 -47.94 10.53 -22.88
CA LEU A 6 -48.34 11.91 -22.54
C LEU A 6 -49.79 12.21 -22.12
N VAL A 7 -49.94 12.74 -20.89
CA VAL A 7 -50.55 14.07 -20.68
C VAL A 7 -49.88 14.76 -19.48
N ARG A 8 -49.25 15.91 -19.74
CA ARG A 8 -48.85 16.92 -18.74
C ARG A 8 -50.10 17.65 -18.25
N GLN A 9 -50.31 17.72 -16.93
CA GLN A 9 -51.14 18.77 -16.33
C GLN A 9 -50.34 19.52 -15.27
N SER A 10 -50.00 20.75 -15.62
CA SER A 10 -49.48 21.79 -14.74
C SER A 10 -50.58 22.25 -13.77
N ARG A 11 -50.32 22.13 -12.47
CA ARG A 11 -51.02 22.93 -11.45
C ARG A 11 -49.97 23.73 -10.67
N GLN A 12 -49.84 25.00 -11.06
CA GLN A 12 -49.44 26.05 -10.14
C GLN A 12 -50.55 26.21 -9.10
N LEU A 13 -50.19 26.45 -7.84
CA LEU A 13 -50.65 27.60 -7.06
C LEU A 13 -50.12 27.58 -5.62
N ARG A 14 -49.62 28.76 -5.23
CA ARG A 14 -49.65 29.39 -3.90
C ARG A 14 -48.60 28.99 -2.87
N ALA A 15 -47.53 29.78 -2.90
CA ALA A 15 -46.71 30.14 -1.76
C ALA A 15 -47.55 30.80 -0.65
N LEU A 16 -47.29 30.41 0.60
CA LEU A 16 -47.57 31.17 1.81
C LEU A 16 -46.32 31.11 2.71
N PRO A 17 -45.87 32.24 3.29
CA PRO A 17 -44.66 32.27 4.09
C PRO A 17 -44.97 31.83 5.52
N ARG A 18 -44.34 30.75 5.99
CA ARG A 18 -44.27 30.45 7.42
C ARG A 18 -42.99 31.01 8.00
N GLN A 19 -43.10 32.21 8.56
CA GLN A 19 -42.18 32.70 9.57
C GLN A 19 -42.32 31.82 10.82
N SER A 20 -41.24 31.20 11.28
CA SER A 20 -41.14 30.71 12.65
C SER A 20 -39.73 30.89 13.19
N ARG A 21 -39.57 32.04 13.88
CA ARG A 21 -38.88 32.24 15.16
C ARG A 21 -37.51 31.59 15.33
N ILE A 22 -36.51 32.46 15.13
CA ILE A 22 -35.18 32.42 15.74
C ILE A 22 -35.35 32.27 17.25
N LEU A 23 -34.88 31.15 17.81
CA LEU A 23 -34.58 31.04 19.24
C LEU A 23 -33.07 31.15 19.39
N SER A 24 -32.60 32.38 19.55
CA SER A 24 -31.35 32.70 20.22
C SER A 24 -31.49 32.28 21.68
N ARG A 25 -30.96 31.10 22.02
CA ARG A 25 -30.69 30.78 23.43
C ARG A 25 -29.39 31.46 23.81
N PHE A 26 -29.57 32.51 24.60
CA PHE A 26 -28.51 33.21 25.30
C PHE A 26 -27.69 32.28 26.20
N SER A 27 -26.41 32.59 26.20
CA SER A 27 -25.42 32.37 27.26
C SER A 27 -26.00 32.33 28.67
N SER A 28 -25.54 31.34 29.44
CA SER A 28 -24.96 31.48 30.79
C SER A 28 -25.43 30.35 31.71
N THR A 29 -24.49 29.55 32.19
CA THR A 29 -24.30 29.35 33.63
C THR A 29 -22.93 28.74 33.85
N GLU A 30 -22.22 29.37 34.76
CA GLU A 30 -20.93 29.03 35.32
C GLU A 30 -20.85 27.55 35.70
N THR A 31 -19.82 26.84 35.23
CA THR A 31 -19.37 25.59 35.85
C THR A 31 -18.21 25.91 36.78
N THR A 32 -18.53 26.15 38.05
CA THR A 32 -17.55 26.07 39.13
C THR A 32 -17.24 24.59 39.39
N GLY A 33 -16.40 24.01 38.55
CA GLY A 33 -15.81 22.69 38.75
C GLY A 33 -14.32 22.87 38.99
N GLN A 34 -13.92 23.02 40.25
CA GLN A 34 -12.52 22.83 40.62
C GLN A 34 -12.17 21.36 40.37
N THR A 35 -11.59 21.07 39.21
CA THR A 35 -10.83 19.84 39.03
C THR A 35 -9.56 19.99 39.87
N PRO A 36 -9.34 19.15 40.90
CA PRO A 36 -8.02 19.07 41.49
C PRO A 36 -7.09 18.56 40.39
N VAL A 37 -6.15 19.42 39.96
CA VAL A 37 -4.96 18.97 39.24
C VAL A 37 -4.22 18.08 40.22
N GLN A 38 -4.50 16.78 40.19
CA GLN A 38 -3.59 15.81 40.76
C GLN A 38 -2.37 15.83 39.86
N THR A 39 -1.37 16.60 40.28
CA THR A 39 0.00 16.40 39.83
C THR A 39 0.34 14.97 40.16
N ILE A 40 0.28 14.09 39.16
CA ILE A 40 0.88 12.76 39.28
C ILE A 40 2.36 13.06 39.48
N VAL A 41 2.83 12.87 40.70
CA VAL A 41 4.26 12.82 41.00
C VAL A 41 4.78 11.72 40.08
N ALA A 42 5.56 12.13 39.09
CA ALA A 42 6.22 11.21 38.19
C ALA A 42 7.09 10.30 39.04
N GLU A 43 6.61 9.08 39.27
CA GLU A 43 7.44 7.98 39.72
C GLU A 43 8.55 7.87 38.70
N GLN A 44 9.79 8.07 39.15
CA GLN A 44 10.97 8.05 38.29
C GLN A 44 11.04 6.67 37.65
N ALA A 45 10.65 6.59 36.38
CA ALA A 45 10.95 5.41 35.58
C ALA A 45 12.46 5.18 35.65
N PRO A 46 12.92 3.94 35.91
CA PRO A 46 14.34 3.65 35.90
C PRO A 46 14.87 4.03 34.52
N GLN A 47 15.84 4.94 34.49
CA GLN A 47 16.54 5.32 33.28
C GLN A 47 17.16 4.05 32.70
N LEU A 48 16.54 3.52 31.65
CA LEU A 48 17.22 2.60 30.75
C LEU A 48 18.31 3.44 30.10
N GLU A 49 19.52 3.36 30.65
CA GLU A 49 20.75 3.81 30.01
C GLU A 49 20.81 3.12 28.64
N THR A 50 20.33 3.79 27.60
CA THR A 50 20.74 3.46 26.25
C THR A 50 22.25 3.71 26.22
N PRO A 51 23.09 2.68 26.05
CA PRO A 51 24.51 2.91 25.92
C PRO A 51 24.68 3.87 24.74
N ALA A 52 25.41 4.97 24.97
CA ALA A 52 25.90 5.81 23.88
C ALA A 52 26.49 4.89 22.80
N PRO A 53 26.35 5.19 21.50
CA PRO A 53 27.00 4.38 20.49
C PRO A 53 28.50 4.39 20.81
N THR A 54 29.00 3.28 21.35
CA THR A 54 30.42 3.04 21.53
C THR A 54 30.97 2.98 20.13
N VAL A 55 31.39 4.14 19.62
CA VAL A 55 32.22 4.20 18.43
C VAL A 55 33.48 3.46 18.84
N ALA A 56 33.55 2.18 18.47
CA ALA A 56 34.74 1.38 18.63
C ALA A 56 35.83 2.10 17.83
N VAL A 57 36.70 2.80 18.55
CA VAL A 57 37.93 3.35 17.99
C VAL A 57 38.76 2.14 17.61
N ARG A 58 38.69 1.78 16.32
CA ARG A 58 39.46 0.69 15.72
C ARG A 58 40.94 1.05 15.88
N GLU A 59 41.72 0.21 16.55
CA GLU A 59 43.16 0.43 16.66
C GLU A 59 43.78 0.46 15.24
N PRO A 60 44.59 1.47 14.89
CA PRO A 60 45.10 1.63 13.55
C PRO A 60 46.27 0.66 13.31
N GLY A 61 45.95 -0.53 12.82
CA GLY A 61 46.89 -1.43 12.14
C GLY A 61 47.01 -1.06 10.66
N THR A 62 48.14 -0.43 10.34
CA THR A 62 48.92 -0.54 9.09
C THR A 62 48.35 -0.04 7.75
N SER A 63 49.11 0.90 7.16
CA SER A 63 49.19 1.31 5.74
C SER A 63 47.97 1.97 5.08
N GLY A 64 47.97 3.29 5.14
CA GLY A 64 47.20 4.22 4.30
C GLY A 64 47.33 5.61 4.93
N ALA A 65 47.69 6.64 4.17
CA ALA A 65 47.90 7.99 4.69
C ALA A 65 46.70 8.40 5.56
N GLN A 66 46.91 8.49 6.88
CA GLN A 66 45.89 8.93 7.81
C GLN A 66 45.50 10.36 7.40
N GLU A 67 44.31 10.52 6.82
CA GLU A 67 43.70 11.83 6.62
C GLU A 67 43.64 12.51 7.98
N ARG A 68 44.58 13.43 8.25
CA ARG A 68 44.56 14.26 9.45
C ARG A 68 43.31 15.12 9.36
N LEU A 69 42.26 14.71 10.07
CA LEU A 69 41.04 15.49 10.20
C LEU A 69 41.41 16.91 10.65
N ASP A 70 40.83 17.90 9.99
CA ASP A 70 41.09 19.30 10.28
C ASP A 70 40.93 19.58 11.79
N PRO A 71 41.84 20.35 12.41
CA PRO A 71 41.79 20.63 13.85
C PRO A 71 40.49 21.34 14.25
N ASN A 72 39.87 22.09 13.33
CA ASN A 72 38.56 22.70 13.51
C ASN A 72 37.42 21.67 13.56
N THR A 73 37.50 20.62 12.74
CA THR A 73 36.54 19.51 12.75
C THR A 73 36.66 18.72 14.04
N LEU A 74 37.88 18.45 14.50
CA LEU A 74 38.14 17.79 15.79
C LEU A 74 37.62 18.63 16.97
N ARG A 75 37.85 19.95 16.97
CA ARG A 75 37.28 20.85 17.99
C ARG A 75 35.76 20.84 17.93
N ARG A 76 35.15 20.93 16.74
CA ARG A 76 33.69 20.89 16.60
C ARG A 76 33.14 19.60 17.18
N VAL A 77 33.64 18.43 16.80
CA VAL A 77 33.16 17.14 17.35
C VAL A 77 33.34 17.07 18.87
N LYS A 78 34.49 17.54 19.39
CA LYS A 78 34.80 17.51 20.83
C LYS A 78 33.91 18.43 21.66
N PHE A 79 33.56 19.61 21.15
CA PHE A 79 32.82 20.64 21.89
C PHE A 79 31.34 20.77 21.46
N HIS A 80 30.86 19.99 20.48
CA HIS A 80 29.49 20.10 19.95
C HIS A 80 28.40 19.75 20.98
N SER A 81 28.67 18.83 21.89
CA SER A 81 27.71 18.39 22.92
C SER A 81 27.81 19.20 24.22
N LEU A 82 28.66 20.23 24.29
CA LEU A 82 28.78 21.07 25.47
C LEU A 82 27.84 22.27 25.36
N GLY A 83 27.17 22.63 26.47
CA GLY A 83 26.24 23.75 26.54
C GLY A 83 24.88 23.35 27.10
N SER A 84 23.82 23.60 26.33
CA SER A 84 22.45 23.23 26.70
C SER A 84 21.86 22.24 25.69
N ASP A 85 21.10 21.27 26.20
CA ASP A 85 20.42 20.30 25.36
C ASP A 85 19.10 20.88 24.86
N VAL A 86 19.03 21.13 23.55
CA VAL A 86 17.83 21.64 22.90
C VAL A 86 16.85 20.48 22.66
N THR A 87 15.86 20.36 23.54
CA THR A 87 14.78 19.35 23.46
C THR A 87 13.55 19.88 22.69
N GLY A 88 12.75 18.99 22.09
CA GLY A 88 11.46 19.36 21.49
C GLY A 88 11.54 20.06 20.12
N VAL A 89 12.72 20.09 19.49
CA VAL A 89 12.87 20.71 18.16
C VAL A 89 12.56 19.72 17.05
N TYR A 90 11.76 20.16 16.08
CA TYR A 90 11.51 19.41 14.86
C TYR A 90 12.78 19.31 14.01
N ARG A 91 13.22 18.07 13.72
CA ARG A 91 14.33 17.78 12.83
C ARG A 91 13.81 17.03 11.59
N PRO A 92 13.96 17.57 10.36
CA PRO A 92 13.43 16.91 9.16
C PRO A 92 13.92 15.47 8.96
N GLU A 93 15.15 15.17 9.36
CA GLU A 93 15.74 13.83 9.20
C GLU A 93 15.20 12.80 10.20
N SER A 94 14.57 13.24 11.29
CA SER A 94 14.12 12.34 12.36
C SER A 94 13.10 11.32 11.84
N LEU A 95 12.16 11.76 11.01
CA LEU A 95 11.11 10.91 10.43
C LEU A 95 11.65 9.85 9.47
N LEU A 96 12.76 10.14 8.76
CA LEU A 96 13.42 9.17 7.88
C LEU A 96 14.25 8.16 8.70
N LYS A 97 14.96 8.65 9.72
CA LYS A 97 15.85 7.81 10.54
C LYS A 97 15.05 6.86 11.43
N ASN A 98 14.10 7.41 12.17
CA ASN A 98 13.29 6.67 13.15
C ASN A 98 11.81 7.10 13.04
N PRO A 99 11.06 6.51 12.08
CA PRO A 99 9.64 6.79 11.97
C PRO A 99 8.85 6.21 13.16
N PRO A 100 7.77 6.87 13.59
CA PRO A 100 6.91 6.37 14.66
C PRO A 100 6.13 5.12 14.23
N GLN A 101 5.69 4.31 15.20
CA GLN A 101 4.77 3.20 14.93
C GLN A 101 3.34 3.74 14.74
N ALA A 102 2.48 2.98 14.09
CA ALA A 102 1.08 3.37 13.85
C ALA A 102 0.28 3.61 15.15
N THR A 103 0.66 2.96 16.25
CA THR A 103 0.08 3.17 17.60
C THR A 103 0.47 4.51 18.20
N ASP A 104 1.69 4.96 17.91
CA ASP A 104 2.31 6.14 18.52
C ASP A 104 1.92 7.43 17.78
N VAL A 105 1.22 7.31 16.65
CA VAL A 105 0.69 8.45 15.90
C VAL A 105 -0.45 9.11 16.69
N THR A 106 -0.18 10.32 17.17
CA THR A 106 -1.15 11.20 17.81
C THR A 106 -1.70 12.25 16.83
N LEU A 107 -2.81 12.91 17.20
CA LEU A 107 -3.40 13.96 16.38
C LEU A 107 -2.49 15.18 16.27
N GLU A 108 -1.76 15.50 17.34
CA GLU A 108 -0.79 16.60 17.37
C GLU A 108 0.35 16.34 16.39
N MET A 109 0.81 15.09 16.28
CA MET A 109 1.85 14.71 15.34
C MET A 109 1.38 14.87 13.89
N LEU A 110 0.14 14.47 13.59
CA LEU A 110 -0.46 14.66 12.25
C LEU A 110 -0.62 16.15 11.92
N LEU A 111 -1.10 16.95 12.89
CA LEU A 111 -1.23 18.40 12.75
C LEU A 111 0.14 19.05 12.47
N ALA A 112 1.16 18.72 13.26
CA ALA A 112 2.52 19.25 13.13
C ALA A 112 3.19 18.91 11.79
N ASN A 113 2.83 17.75 11.20
CA ASN A 113 3.30 17.32 9.89
C ASN A 113 2.41 17.79 8.72
N GLN A 114 1.47 18.71 8.97
CA GLN A 114 0.66 19.37 7.95
C GLN A 114 -0.26 18.43 7.15
N THR A 115 -0.65 17.29 7.73
CA THR A 115 -1.49 16.29 7.04
C THR A 115 -2.92 16.79 6.81
N HIS A 116 -3.37 17.77 7.60
CA HIS A 116 -4.73 18.33 7.58
C HIS A 116 -4.98 19.35 6.47
N LEU A 117 -3.93 19.86 5.82
CA LEU A 117 -4.06 20.89 4.79
C LEU A 117 -4.42 20.22 3.47
N GLY A 118 -5.62 20.45 2.96
CA GLY A 118 -6.00 20.05 1.60
C GLY A 118 -5.74 21.13 0.57
N HIS A 119 -6.41 21.01 -0.57
CA HIS A 119 -6.39 21.98 -1.67
C HIS A 119 -7.41 23.11 -1.48
N SER A 120 -7.30 24.13 -2.36
CA SER A 120 -8.24 25.24 -2.43
C SER A 120 -9.65 24.77 -2.76
N THR A 121 -10.67 25.48 -2.26
CA THR A 121 -12.09 25.18 -2.51
C THR A 121 -12.47 25.10 -3.99
N SER A 122 -11.72 25.76 -4.86
CA SER A 122 -11.93 25.71 -6.31
C SER A 122 -11.43 24.42 -6.96
N ARG A 123 -10.45 23.74 -6.35
CA ARG A 123 -9.85 22.49 -6.83
C ARG A 123 -10.22 21.38 -5.85
N TRP A 124 -11.46 20.95 -5.93
CA TRP A 124 -12.01 19.97 -5.01
C TRP A 124 -12.81 18.89 -5.76
N ASN A 125 -12.64 17.63 -5.36
CA ASN A 125 -13.48 16.53 -5.81
C ASN A 125 -14.64 16.30 -4.82
N PRO A 126 -15.91 16.49 -5.22
CA PRO A 126 -17.08 16.31 -4.35
C PRO A 126 -17.18 14.93 -3.68
N GLN A 127 -16.61 13.89 -4.28
CA GLN A 127 -16.59 12.54 -3.72
C GLN A 127 -15.80 12.46 -2.39
N ASN A 128 -14.83 13.36 -2.19
CA ASN A 128 -14.03 13.46 -0.96
C ASN A 128 -14.67 14.31 0.14
N SER A 129 -15.90 14.80 -0.04
CA SER A 129 -16.65 15.54 0.99
C SER A 129 -16.63 14.89 2.37
N ARG A 130 -16.62 13.55 2.43
CA ARG A 130 -16.69 12.78 3.68
C ARG A 130 -15.44 12.91 4.56
N TYR A 131 -14.31 13.28 3.98
CA TYR A 131 -13.03 13.38 4.70
C TYR A 131 -12.72 14.81 5.15
N ILE A 132 -13.45 15.79 4.63
CA ILE A 132 -13.23 17.20 4.90
C ILE A 132 -13.95 17.58 6.19
N PHE A 133 -13.20 18.17 7.12
CA PHE A 133 -13.73 18.72 8.37
C PHE A 133 -14.42 20.07 8.15
N GLY A 134 -13.81 20.94 7.34
CA GLY A 134 -14.33 22.27 7.08
C GLY A 134 -13.47 23.06 6.09
N ILE A 135 -13.75 24.35 5.99
CA ILE A 135 -13.01 25.29 5.13
C ILE A 135 -12.47 26.41 6.01
N ARG A 136 -11.19 26.75 5.81
CA ARG A 136 -10.54 27.89 6.45
C ARG A 136 -9.64 28.57 5.43
N GLU A 137 -9.71 29.90 5.35
CA GLU A 137 -8.84 30.70 4.48
C GLU A 137 -8.87 30.27 3.00
N GLY A 138 -10.02 29.75 2.52
CA GLY A 138 -10.19 29.29 1.13
C GLY A 138 -9.58 27.92 0.82
N THR A 139 -9.15 27.18 1.85
CA THR A 139 -8.57 25.83 1.75
C THR A 139 -9.40 24.83 2.54
N HIS A 140 -9.54 23.62 2.00
CA HIS A 140 -10.20 22.53 2.71
C HIS A 140 -9.30 21.98 3.82
N ILE A 141 -9.88 21.78 5.00
CA ILE A 141 -9.22 21.10 6.12
C ILE A 141 -9.69 19.66 6.16
N ILE A 142 -8.76 18.72 6.09
CA ILE A 142 -9.01 17.28 6.23
C ILE A 142 -9.14 16.94 7.72
N SER A 143 -10.12 16.09 8.06
CA SER A 143 -10.33 15.65 9.44
C SER A 143 -9.20 14.72 9.91
N LEU A 144 -8.47 15.14 10.94
CA LEU A 144 -7.34 14.39 11.49
C LEU A 144 -7.75 13.08 12.14
N ASP A 145 -8.95 13.01 12.74
CA ASP A 145 -9.47 11.78 13.33
C ASP A 145 -9.67 10.70 12.26
N VAL A 146 -10.20 11.13 11.11
CA VAL A 146 -10.37 10.28 9.94
C VAL A 146 -9.00 9.88 9.39
N THR A 147 -8.08 10.82 9.21
CA THR A 147 -6.70 10.51 8.79
C THR A 147 -6.05 9.46 9.69
N ALA A 148 -6.14 9.62 11.01
CA ALA A 148 -5.55 8.69 11.98
C ALA A 148 -6.16 7.28 11.89
N ALA A 149 -7.49 7.19 11.78
CA ALA A 149 -8.19 5.91 11.67
C ALA A 149 -7.82 5.15 10.38
N TYR A 150 -7.79 5.85 9.24
CA TYR A 150 -7.45 5.26 7.94
C TYR A 150 -5.95 4.92 7.85
N LEU A 151 -5.07 5.74 8.42
CA LEU A 151 -3.65 5.44 8.49
C LEU A 151 -3.38 4.17 9.32
N ARG A 152 -4.03 4.01 10.48
CA ARG A 152 -3.91 2.79 11.29
C ARG A 152 -4.45 1.56 10.56
N ARG A 153 -5.56 1.70 9.82
CA ARG A 153 -6.10 0.63 8.97
C ARG A 153 -5.11 0.23 7.89
N ALA A 154 -4.56 1.20 7.15
CA ALA A 154 -3.59 0.94 6.10
C ALA A 154 -2.30 0.31 6.65
N ALA A 155 -1.80 0.81 7.78
CA ALA A 155 -0.64 0.22 8.47
C ALA A 155 -0.89 -1.25 8.83
N LYS A 156 -2.10 -1.59 9.29
CA LYS A 156 -2.46 -2.98 9.61
C LYS A 156 -2.45 -3.88 8.36
N VAL A 157 -2.95 -3.38 7.22
CA VAL A 157 -2.90 -4.12 5.95
C VAL A 157 -1.45 -4.35 5.52
N VAL A 158 -0.59 -3.33 5.58
CA VAL A 158 0.84 -3.46 5.25
C VAL A 158 1.53 -4.48 6.16
N GLU A 159 1.26 -4.43 7.47
CA GLU A 159 1.81 -5.37 8.45
C GLU A 159 1.41 -6.82 8.12
N GLU A 160 0.14 -7.08 7.79
CA GLU A 160 -0.34 -8.43 7.51
C GLU A 160 0.11 -8.96 6.13
N VAL A 161 0.27 -8.10 5.12
CA VAL A 161 0.87 -8.49 3.83
C VAL A 161 2.34 -8.87 4.02
N ALA A 162 3.10 -8.05 4.74
CA ALA A 162 4.49 -8.36 5.08
C ALA A 162 4.60 -9.65 5.92
N TYR A 163 3.69 -9.85 6.87
CA TYR A 163 3.64 -11.05 7.69
C TYR A 163 3.43 -12.33 6.87
N ARG A 164 2.63 -12.25 5.79
CA ARG A 164 2.42 -13.34 4.82
C ARG A 164 3.51 -13.43 3.76
N GLY A 165 4.56 -12.61 3.83
CA GLY A 165 5.64 -12.62 2.84
C GLY A 165 5.26 -12.08 1.46
N GLY A 166 4.21 -11.26 1.38
CA GLY A 166 3.80 -10.64 0.13
C GLY A 166 4.72 -9.51 -0.32
N LEU A 167 4.77 -9.26 -1.62
CA LEU A 167 5.61 -8.24 -2.24
C LEU A 167 4.94 -6.86 -2.16
N ILE A 168 5.56 -5.94 -1.41
CA ILE A 168 5.07 -4.57 -1.23
C ILE A 168 5.85 -3.62 -2.12
N LEU A 169 5.15 -2.79 -2.89
CA LEU A 169 5.72 -1.78 -3.78
C LEU A 169 5.34 -0.37 -3.31
N PHE A 170 6.33 0.45 -2.96
CA PHE A 170 6.15 1.86 -2.64
C PHE A 170 6.38 2.73 -3.88
N ALA A 171 5.36 3.47 -4.32
CA ALA A 171 5.42 4.37 -5.46
C ALA A 171 5.27 5.83 -5.02
N GLY A 172 6.26 6.67 -5.33
CA GLY A 172 6.20 8.11 -5.09
C GLY A 172 7.03 8.88 -6.10
N THR A 173 6.37 9.51 -7.07
CA THR A 173 7.02 10.06 -8.28
C THR A 173 7.28 11.57 -8.20
N ARG A 174 6.81 12.24 -7.14
CA ARG A 174 7.07 13.68 -6.96
C ARG A 174 8.53 13.94 -6.55
N LYS A 175 9.04 15.10 -6.96
CA LYS A 175 10.37 15.57 -6.58
C LYS A 175 10.47 15.70 -5.06
N GLY A 176 11.51 15.11 -4.46
CA GLY A 176 11.73 15.11 -3.02
C GLY A 176 11.20 13.88 -2.26
N GLN A 177 10.28 13.09 -2.85
CA GLN A 177 9.75 11.88 -2.22
C GLN A 177 10.73 10.69 -2.27
N LYS A 178 11.73 10.72 -3.16
CA LYS A 178 12.72 9.64 -3.35
C LYS A 178 13.29 9.09 -2.04
N ARG A 179 13.74 9.96 -1.13
CA ARG A 179 14.34 9.53 0.14
C ARG A 179 13.34 8.81 1.05
N ALA A 180 12.10 9.29 1.12
CA ALA A 180 11.06 8.71 1.94
C ALA A 180 10.62 7.34 1.40
N VAL A 181 10.43 7.25 0.07
CA VAL A 181 10.02 6.04 -0.64
C VAL A 181 11.08 4.93 -0.52
N VAL A 182 12.34 5.24 -0.77
CA VAL A 182 13.46 4.29 -0.64
C VAL A 182 13.56 3.80 0.80
N ARG A 183 13.51 4.71 1.78
CA ARG A 183 13.60 4.35 3.19
C ARG A 183 12.44 3.47 3.66
N ALA A 184 11.22 3.75 3.23
CA ALA A 184 10.05 2.95 3.57
C ALA A 184 10.16 1.52 3.00
N ALA A 185 10.65 1.39 1.75
CA ALA A 185 10.89 0.09 1.13
C ALA A 185 12.01 -0.70 1.83
N GLU A 186 13.11 -0.03 2.21
CA GLU A 186 14.18 -0.66 3.00
C GLU A 186 13.66 -1.24 4.32
N LEU A 187 12.82 -0.49 5.05
CA LEU A 187 12.26 -0.94 6.33
C LEU A 187 11.32 -2.15 6.16
N ALA A 188 10.48 -2.12 5.13
CA ALA A 188 9.52 -3.19 4.84
C ALA A 188 10.14 -4.40 4.10
N GLN A 189 11.43 -4.34 3.73
CA GLN A 189 12.08 -5.25 2.78
C GLN A 189 11.28 -5.39 1.47
N GLY A 190 10.71 -4.27 1.00
CA GLY A 190 9.92 -4.19 -0.21
C GLY A 190 10.65 -3.50 -1.36
N TYR A 191 9.89 -3.21 -2.41
CA TYR A 191 10.37 -2.52 -3.60
C TYR A 191 9.91 -1.08 -3.64
N HIS A 192 10.56 -0.27 -4.46
CA HIS A 192 10.24 1.14 -4.58
C HIS A 192 10.33 1.65 -6.01
N ILE A 193 9.55 2.69 -6.30
CA ILE A 193 9.58 3.45 -7.55
C ILE A 193 9.53 4.93 -7.20
N PHE A 194 10.57 5.65 -7.59
CA PHE A 194 10.66 7.11 -7.46
C PHE A 194 10.67 7.84 -8.80
N GLU A 195 10.83 7.10 -9.90
CA GLU A 195 10.73 7.64 -11.26
C GLU A 195 9.33 7.44 -11.82
N ARG A 196 9.07 8.01 -12.99
CA ARG A 196 7.78 7.85 -13.67
C ARG A 196 7.49 6.37 -13.92
N TRP A 197 6.29 5.93 -13.52
CA TRP A 197 5.79 4.59 -13.84
C TRP A 197 5.75 4.36 -15.35
N ILE A 198 6.33 3.24 -15.81
CA ILE A 198 6.28 2.82 -17.21
C ILE A 198 4.92 2.15 -17.44
N PRO A 199 4.04 2.71 -18.27
CA PRO A 199 2.74 2.12 -18.58
C PRO A 199 2.92 0.71 -19.14
N GLY A 200 2.14 -0.23 -18.64
CA GLY A 200 2.19 -1.64 -19.02
C GLY A 200 3.10 -2.49 -18.14
N SER A 201 3.70 -1.96 -17.07
CA SER A 201 4.59 -2.77 -16.24
C SER A 201 3.88 -3.90 -15.50
N LEU A 202 2.55 -3.81 -15.28
CA LEU A 202 1.76 -4.93 -14.75
C LEU A 202 0.98 -5.67 -15.84
N THR A 203 0.36 -4.95 -16.78
CA THR A 203 -0.45 -5.60 -17.85
C THR A 203 0.40 -6.27 -18.92
N ASN A 204 1.53 -5.66 -19.27
CA ASN A 204 2.54 -6.17 -20.21
C ASN A 204 3.88 -6.44 -19.49
N GLY A 205 3.82 -6.87 -18.23
CA GLY A 205 5.01 -7.09 -17.40
C GLY A 205 5.98 -8.11 -17.99
N GLN A 206 5.51 -9.03 -18.84
CA GLN A 206 6.37 -10.03 -19.50
C GLN A 206 7.39 -9.39 -20.45
N GLN A 207 7.00 -8.34 -21.18
CA GLN A 207 7.90 -7.66 -22.11
C GLN A 207 8.80 -6.64 -21.40
N ILE A 208 8.28 -5.98 -20.36
CA ILE A 208 9.00 -4.91 -19.66
C ILE A 208 9.95 -5.47 -18.59
N LEU A 209 9.47 -6.44 -17.80
CA LEU A 209 10.19 -7.01 -16.65
C LEU A 209 10.74 -8.42 -16.93
N GLY A 210 10.52 -8.98 -18.13
CA GLY A 210 10.93 -10.34 -18.47
C GLY A 210 12.43 -10.59 -18.32
N HIS A 211 13.25 -9.57 -18.61
CA HIS A 211 14.71 -9.62 -18.52
C HIS A 211 15.27 -9.29 -17.13
N CYS A 212 14.41 -8.94 -16.17
CA CYS A 212 14.87 -8.64 -14.81
C CYS A 212 15.30 -9.91 -14.07
N GLU A 213 16.39 -9.80 -13.31
CA GLU A 213 16.86 -10.88 -12.44
C GLU A 213 15.84 -11.15 -11.34
N LYS A 214 15.56 -12.43 -11.10
CA LYS A 214 14.66 -12.90 -10.05
C LYS A 214 15.49 -13.68 -9.02
N LYS A 215 15.00 -13.76 -7.79
CA LYS A 215 15.68 -14.48 -6.71
C LYS A 215 14.66 -15.35 -5.99
N ILE A 216 15.01 -16.61 -5.75
CA ILE A 216 14.24 -17.50 -4.88
C ILE A 216 14.81 -17.38 -3.48
N VAL A 217 13.91 -17.16 -2.53
CA VAL A 217 14.24 -17.00 -1.12
C VAL A 217 13.54 -18.09 -0.31
N ASN A 218 14.21 -18.58 0.72
CA ASN A 218 13.61 -19.48 1.71
C ASN A 218 12.76 -18.69 2.72
N GLY A 219 12.13 -19.38 3.67
CA GLY A 219 11.34 -18.77 4.74
C GLY A 219 12.11 -17.85 5.70
N LEU A 220 13.44 -17.83 5.61
CA LEU A 220 14.34 -16.97 6.39
C LEU A 220 14.98 -15.85 5.54
N ASP A 221 14.52 -15.67 4.30
CA ASP A 221 15.03 -14.72 3.30
C ASP A 221 16.47 -14.99 2.81
N GLU A 222 16.98 -16.20 2.99
CA GLU A 222 18.26 -16.60 2.41
C GLU A 222 18.05 -17.00 0.95
N THR A 223 18.92 -16.49 0.08
CA THR A 223 18.90 -16.80 -1.35
C THR A 223 19.31 -18.24 -1.59
N LEU A 224 18.50 -18.99 -2.31
CA LEU A 224 18.81 -20.35 -2.72
C LEU A 224 19.42 -20.30 -4.13
N ASP A 225 20.74 -20.46 -4.19
CA ASP A 225 21.49 -20.36 -5.45
C ASP A 225 21.41 -21.65 -6.28
N ASP A 226 21.41 -21.43 -7.60
CA ASP A 226 21.70 -22.34 -8.73
C ASP A 226 20.83 -23.58 -8.98
N LEU A 227 20.11 -24.11 -8.00
CA LEU A 227 19.36 -25.37 -8.18
C LEU A 227 18.04 -25.22 -8.98
N TRP A 228 17.47 -24.01 -9.04
CA TRP A 228 16.14 -23.77 -9.65
C TRP A 228 16.13 -22.65 -10.70
N LYS A 229 17.29 -22.34 -11.28
CA LYS A 229 17.39 -21.29 -12.33
C LYS A 229 16.49 -21.57 -13.53
N GLU A 230 16.37 -22.83 -13.96
CA GLU A 230 15.49 -23.21 -15.06
C GLU A 230 14.00 -22.99 -14.75
N GLU A 231 13.58 -23.20 -13.50
CA GLU A 231 12.20 -22.96 -13.07
C GLU A 231 11.91 -21.46 -12.97
N LEU A 232 12.91 -20.67 -12.58
CA LEU A 232 12.85 -19.22 -12.49
C LEU A 232 12.58 -18.54 -13.85
N GLU A 233 13.17 -19.09 -14.91
CA GLU A 233 12.94 -18.62 -16.29
C GLU A 233 11.50 -18.87 -16.76
N SER A 234 10.81 -19.86 -16.19
CA SER A 234 9.40 -20.13 -16.49
C SER A 234 8.46 -19.03 -15.95
N TYR A 235 8.82 -18.39 -14.84
CA TYR A 235 8.06 -17.28 -14.28
C TYR A 235 8.27 -16.02 -15.11
N ARG A 236 7.24 -15.53 -15.78
CA ARG A 236 7.39 -14.42 -16.75
C ARG A 236 7.64 -13.06 -16.07
N ALA A 237 6.80 -12.65 -15.13
CA ALA A 237 6.92 -11.40 -14.37
C ALA A 237 6.24 -11.50 -13.00
N LEU A 238 6.90 -10.99 -11.96
CA LEU A 238 6.33 -10.94 -10.61
C LEU A 238 5.38 -9.77 -10.47
N LYS A 239 4.22 -10.01 -9.86
CA LYS A 239 3.24 -8.97 -9.52
C LYS A 239 3.40 -8.59 -8.06
N PRO A 240 3.30 -7.30 -7.70
CA PRO A 240 3.22 -6.90 -6.30
C PRO A 240 1.88 -7.35 -5.70
N ASP A 241 1.90 -7.78 -4.45
CA ASP A 241 0.69 -8.13 -3.69
C ASP A 241 0.05 -6.90 -3.05
N LEU A 242 0.82 -5.83 -2.86
CA LEU A 242 0.33 -4.56 -2.33
C LEU A 242 1.09 -3.39 -2.94
N VAL A 243 0.37 -2.39 -3.43
CA VAL A 243 0.98 -1.14 -3.92
C VAL A 243 0.60 0.02 -3.01
N VAL A 244 1.59 0.75 -2.53
CA VAL A 244 1.43 1.97 -1.73
C VAL A 244 1.80 3.17 -2.59
N CYS A 245 0.82 3.95 -3.02
CA CYS A 245 1.00 5.13 -3.87
C CYS A 245 0.91 6.43 -3.06
N LEU A 246 2.02 7.18 -2.98
CA LEU A 246 2.09 8.43 -2.22
C LEU A 246 1.46 9.62 -2.96
N ASN A 247 1.32 9.53 -4.29
CA ASN A 247 0.75 10.58 -5.12
C ASN A 247 -0.16 9.98 -6.23
N PRO A 248 -1.42 9.67 -5.89
CA PRO A 248 -2.38 9.03 -6.79
C PRO A 248 -2.76 9.85 -8.03
N VAL A 249 -2.81 11.18 -7.92
CA VAL A 249 -3.29 12.08 -8.99
C VAL A 249 -2.36 12.03 -10.21
N GLU A 250 -1.05 11.96 -10.01
CA GLU A 250 -0.10 11.84 -11.12
C GLU A 250 0.05 10.41 -11.63
N ASN A 251 -0.22 9.40 -10.80
CA ASN A 251 0.02 7.99 -11.11
C ASN A 251 -1.28 7.20 -11.39
N VAL A 252 -2.21 7.81 -12.13
CA VAL A 252 -3.49 7.17 -12.46
C VAL A 252 -3.32 5.86 -13.22
N VAL A 253 -2.32 5.79 -14.10
CA VAL A 253 -2.03 4.60 -14.92
C VAL A 253 -1.61 3.41 -14.04
N LEU A 254 -0.75 3.64 -13.05
CA LEU A 254 -0.34 2.62 -12.07
C LEU A 254 -1.57 2.05 -11.35
N LEU A 255 -2.43 2.92 -10.82
CA LEU A 255 -3.62 2.50 -10.08
C LEU A 255 -4.62 1.76 -10.97
N HIS A 256 -4.79 2.20 -12.21
CA HIS A 256 -5.64 1.53 -13.19
C HIS A 256 -5.13 0.12 -13.51
N GLU A 257 -3.83 -0.04 -13.74
CA GLU A 257 -3.21 -1.35 -13.98
C GLU A 257 -3.31 -2.28 -12.76
N CYS A 258 -3.21 -1.74 -11.53
CA CYS A 258 -3.43 -2.50 -10.30
C CYS A 258 -4.88 -3.02 -10.24
N GLY A 259 -5.85 -2.18 -10.58
CA GLY A 259 -7.26 -2.56 -10.63
C GLY A 259 -7.53 -3.68 -11.64
N LEU A 260 -6.92 -3.63 -12.83
CA LEU A 260 -7.03 -4.70 -13.84
C LEU A 260 -6.38 -6.02 -13.40
N ASN A 261 -5.33 -5.95 -12.57
CA ASN A 261 -4.60 -7.12 -12.08
C ASN A 261 -5.05 -7.59 -10.69
N ASN A 262 -6.14 -7.03 -10.14
CA ASN A 262 -6.65 -7.33 -8.79
C ASN A 262 -5.63 -7.13 -7.67
N VAL A 263 -4.71 -6.17 -7.82
CA VAL A 263 -3.73 -5.83 -6.80
C VAL A 263 -4.33 -4.77 -5.87
N PRO A 264 -4.41 -5.01 -4.54
CA PRO A 264 -4.90 -4.01 -3.59
C PRO A 264 -3.94 -2.83 -3.52
N THR A 265 -4.52 -1.63 -3.39
CA THR A 265 -3.76 -0.38 -3.37
C THR A 265 -4.07 0.45 -2.13
N ILE A 266 -3.02 1.03 -1.54
CA ILE A 266 -3.10 2.06 -0.52
C ILE A 266 -2.67 3.37 -1.17
N GLY A 267 -3.37 4.47 -0.91
CA GLY A 267 -2.93 5.77 -1.44
C GLY A 267 -3.26 6.95 -0.56
N ILE A 268 -2.41 7.97 -0.61
CA ILE A 268 -2.66 9.26 0.05
C ILE A 268 -3.66 10.03 -0.80
N ILE A 269 -4.84 10.28 -0.25
CA ILE A 269 -5.94 10.96 -0.93
C ILE A 269 -6.05 12.38 -0.39
N ASP A 270 -5.64 13.36 -1.19
CA ASP A 270 -5.99 14.76 -0.95
C ASP A 270 -7.42 15.03 -1.46
N THR A 271 -7.98 16.15 -1.07
CA THR A 271 -9.28 16.71 -1.37
C THR A 271 -9.63 16.78 -2.87
N ASP A 272 -8.66 16.92 -3.78
CA ASP A 272 -8.88 16.90 -5.23
C ASP A 272 -8.79 15.50 -5.86
N ALA A 273 -8.14 14.55 -5.18
CA ALA A 273 -7.97 13.18 -5.66
C ALA A 273 -9.29 12.39 -5.67
N ASP A 274 -9.35 11.30 -6.44
CA ASP A 274 -10.51 10.40 -6.45
C ASP A 274 -10.27 9.22 -5.48
N PRO A 275 -11.08 9.08 -4.41
CA PRO A 275 -10.87 8.05 -3.41
C PRO A 275 -11.22 6.65 -3.91
N THR A 276 -11.99 6.55 -5.00
CA THR A 276 -12.46 5.26 -5.54
C THR A 276 -11.38 4.51 -6.32
N ARG A 277 -10.28 5.19 -6.67
CA ARG A 277 -9.14 4.61 -7.40
C ARG A 277 -8.26 3.73 -6.54
N VAL A 278 -8.39 3.81 -5.22
CA VAL A 278 -7.58 3.05 -4.27
C VAL A 278 -8.46 2.19 -3.36
N THR A 279 -7.95 1.02 -2.97
CA THR A 279 -8.66 0.12 -2.06
C THR A 279 -8.71 0.69 -0.64
N TYR A 280 -7.59 1.23 -0.18
CA TYR A 280 -7.41 1.77 1.17
C TYR A 280 -6.93 3.22 1.10
N PRO A 281 -7.85 4.19 1.06
CA PRO A 281 -7.48 5.61 1.01
C PRO A 281 -6.94 6.09 2.37
N ILE A 282 -5.94 6.95 2.36
CA ILE A 282 -5.47 7.68 3.55
C ILE A 282 -5.73 9.16 3.30
N PRO A 283 -6.79 9.75 3.87
CA PRO A 283 -7.08 11.17 3.65
C PRO A 283 -5.99 12.02 4.29
N ALA A 284 -5.15 12.67 3.50
CA ALA A 284 -4.09 13.55 3.98
C ALA A 284 -3.51 14.39 2.83
N ASN A 285 -2.76 15.43 3.21
CA ASN A 285 -1.96 16.25 2.31
C ASN A 285 -0.87 15.43 1.60
N ASP A 286 -0.89 15.35 0.27
CA ASP A 286 0.15 14.68 -0.54
C ASP A 286 1.21 15.65 -1.09
N ASP A 287 0.96 16.95 -1.07
CA ASP A 287 1.90 17.99 -1.50
C ASP A 287 3.00 18.26 -0.45
N SER A 288 2.69 18.15 0.84
CA SER A 288 3.68 18.35 1.91
C SER A 288 4.61 17.15 2.02
N LEU A 289 5.90 17.36 1.76
CA LEU A 289 6.94 16.35 1.96
C LEU A 289 6.97 15.82 3.41
N ARG A 290 6.61 16.64 4.41
CA ARG A 290 6.58 16.21 5.81
C ARG A 290 5.46 15.20 6.07
N SER A 291 4.26 15.51 5.55
CA SER A 291 3.09 14.63 5.60
C SER A 291 3.40 13.28 4.94
N VAL A 292 3.89 13.33 3.70
CA VAL A 292 4.23 12.13 2.93
C VAL A 292 5.32 11.31 3.61
N THR A 293 6.37 11.95 4.15
CA THR A 293 7.46 11.26 4.85
C THR A 293 6.97 10.58 6.13
N LEU A 294 6.09 11.23 6.90
CA LEU A 294 5.48 10.62 8.09
C LEU A 294 4.68 9.39 7.71
N ILE A 295 3.77 9.50 6.73
CA ILE A 295 2.89 8.41 6.31
C ILE A 295 3.71 7.25 5.75
N ALA A 296 4.65 7.52 4.83
CA ALA A 296 5.52 6.50 4.27
C ALA A 296 6.37 5.82 5.35
N GLY A 297 6.90 6.59 6.31
CA GLY A 297 7.65 6.06 7.44
C GLY A 297 6.82 5.14 8.34
N VAL A 298 5.59 5.54 8.69
CA VAL A 298 4.66 4.73 9.50
C VAL A 298 4.30 3.42 8.79
N LEU A 299 4.03 3.46 7.48
CA LEU A 299 3.74 2.27 6.69
C LEU A 299 4.98 1.37 6.55
N GLY A 300 6.16 1.94 6.33
CA GLY A 300 7.43 1.20 6.30
C GLY A 300 7.73 0.51 7.63
N ARG A 301 7.50 1.20 8.76
CA ARG A 301 7.64 0.64 10.10
C ARG A 301 6.63 -0.48 10.37
N ALA A 302 5.40 -0.37 9.86
CA ALA A 302 4.41 -1.44 9.94
C ALA A 302 4.83 -2.69 9.15
N GLY A 303 5.41 -2.50 7.95
CA GLY A 303 6.01 -3.57 7.16
C GLY A 303 7.16 -4.26 7.92
N GLU A 304 8.09 -3.48 8.49
CA GLU A 304 9.20 -4.00 9.32
C GLU A 304 8.71 -4.88 10.48
N VAL A 305 7.65 -4.45 11.17
CA VAL A 305 7.03 -5.23 12.26
C VAL A 305 6.45 -6.54 11.72
N GLY A 306 5.77 -6.50 10.57
CA GLY A 306 5.24 -7.68 9.89
C GLY A 306 6.34 -8.67 9.50
N GLN A 307 7.42 -8.20 8.89
CA GLN A 307 8.57 -9.04 8.51
C GLN A 307 9.25 -9.67 9.72
N ARG A 308 9.46 -8.89 10.79
CA ARG A 308 10.02 -9.41 12.04
C ARG A 308 9.14 -10.51 12.64
N ARG A 309 7.81 -10.34 12.61
CA ARG A 309 6.84 -11.37 13.05
C ARG A 309 6.92 -12.63 12.19
N ARG A 310 7.04 -12.48 10.86
CA ARG A 310 7.21 -13.58 9.90
C ARG A 310 8.47 -14.39 10.20
N LEU A 311 9.62 -13.72 10.26
CA LEU A 311 10.92 -14.36 10.54
C LEU A 311 10.94 -15.07 11.90
N ALA A 312 10.36 -14.46 12.93
CA ALA A 312 10.24 -15.09 14.25
C ALA A 312 9.39 -16.36 14.23
N ARG A 313 8.38 -16.44 13.35
CA ARG A 313 7.54 -17.63 13.19
C ARG A 313 8.20 -18.70 12.31
N ALA A 314 8.88 -18.29 11.24
CA ALA A 314 9.67 -19.17 10.39
C ALA A 314 10.78 -19.88 11.18
N ARG A 315 11.46 -19.17 12.11
CA ARG A 315 12.45 -19.77 13.03
C ARG A 315 11.86 -20.86 13.95
N LYS A 316 10.55 -20.84 14.19
CA LYS A 316 9.82 -21.88 14.92
C LYS A 316 9.33 -23.02 14.02
N GLY A 317 9.76 -23.05 12.76
CA GLY A 317 9.35 -24.07 11.77
C GLY A 317 7.94 -23.88 11.20
N HIS A 318 7.29 -22.74 11.45
CA HIS A 318 5.94 -22.49 10.95
C HIS A 318 5.96 -21.38 9.90
N LEU A 319 5.68 -21.72 8.65
CA LEU A 319 5.55 -20.74 7.57
C LEU A 319 4.18 -20.06 7.61
N THR A 320 4.14 -18.79 7.20
CA THR A 320 2.92 -17.96 7.16
C THR A 320 2.24 -17.95 5.80
N TYR A 321 2.89 -18.54 4.80
CA TYR A 321 2.45 -18.62 3.42
C TYR A 321 2.70 -20.02 2.89
N GLU A 322 1.95 -20.37 1.85
CA GLU A 322 2.11 -21.63 1.14
C GLU A 322 3.31 -21.54 0.20
N HIS A 323 4.02 -22.65 0.05
CA HIS A 323 5.08 -22.73 -0.93
C HIS A 323 4.49 -22.56 -2.33
N MET A 324 5.16 -21.74 -3.14
CA MET A 324 4.80 -21.64 -4.56
C MET A 324 5.18 -22.96 -5.22
N GLU A 325 4.18 -23.75 -5.60
CA GLU A 325 4.41 -24.96 -6.38
C GLU A 325 4.99 -24.58 -7.75
N PRO A 326 6.03 -25.28 -8.23
CA PRO A 326 6.62 -24.98 -9.52
C PRO A 326 5.59 -25.20 -10.63
N LEU A 327 5.42 -24.20 -11.50
CA LEU A 327 4.49 -24.21 -12.65
C LEU A 327 4.64 -25.47 -13.53
N ARG A 328 5.84 -26.08 -13.61
CA ARG A 328 6.06 -27.33 -14.36
C ARG A 328 5.21 -28.48 -13.85
N VAL A 329 5.06 -28.62 -12.53
CA VAL A 329 4.23 -29.68 -11.92
C VAL A 329 2.76 -29.49 -12.29
N GLN A 330 2.29 -28.23 -12.31
CA GLN A 330 0.92 -27.93 -12.73
C GLN A 330 0.67 -28.20 -14.21
N VAL A 331 1.65 -27.92 -15.09
CA VAL A 331 1.52 -28.22 -16.53
C VAL A 331 1.56 -29.74 -16.78
N GLU A 332 2.41 -30.49 -16.08
CA GLU A 332 2.45 -31.95 -16.15
C GLU A 332 1.17 -32.59 -15.62
N GLU A 333 0.64 -32.14 -14.48
CA GLU A 333 -0.65 -32.60 -13.96
C GLU A 333 -1.82 -32.26 -14.90
N GLN A 334 -1.89 -31.03 -15.40
CA GLN A 334 -2.94 -30.64 -16.35
C GLN A 334 -2.85 -31.42 -17.65
N THR A 335 -1.65 -31.70 -18.17
CA THR A 335 -1.48 -32.50 -19.39
C THR A 335 -1.81 -33.98 -19.15
N LEU A 336 -1.53 -34.53 -17.96
CA LEU A 336 -1.94 -35.87 -17.55
C LEU A 336 -3.47 -35.97 -17.40
N GLU A 337 -4.11 -35.01 -16.74
CA GLU A 337 -5.59 -34.94 -16.61
C GLU A 337 -6.27 -34.78 -17.99
N THR A 338 -5.71 -33.98 -18.88
CA THR A 338 -6.25 -33.80 -20.25
C THR A 338 -6.07 -35.09 -21.07
N ALA A 339 -4.95 -35.80 -20.89
CA ALA A 339 -4.69 -37.08 -21.56
C ALA A 339 -5.57 -38.23 -21.03
N GLU A 340 -5.89 -38.23 -19.73
CA GLU A 340 -6.83 -39.18 -19.12
C GLU A 340 -8.28 -38.89 -19.52
N GLY A 341 -8.67 -37.61 -19.58
CA GLY A 341 -9.96 -37.17 -20.11
C GLY A 341 -10.17 -37.63 -21.56
N GLN A 342 -9.18 -37.45 -22.43
CA GLN A 342 -9.23 -37.89 -23.82
C GLN A 342 -9.23 -39.42 -23.98
N LYS A 343 -8.55 -40.17 -23.11
CA LYS A 343 -8.63 -41.65 -23.09
C LYS A 343 -10.00 -42.16 -22.63
N SER A 344 -10.65 -41.46 -21.69
CA SER A 344 -12.00 -41.81 -21.23
C SER A 344 -13.07 -41.57 -22.31
N GLU A 345 -12.96 -40.48 -23.08
CA GLU A 345 -13.85 -40.18 -24.20
C GLU A 345 -13.65 -41.14 -25.39
N ALA A 346 -12.41 -41.53 -25.69
CA ALA A 346 -12.12 -42.53 -26.72
C ALA A 346 -12.65 -43.93 -26.35
N SER A 347 -12.55 -44.34 -25.07
CA SER A 347 -13.09 -45.63 -24.61
C SER A 347 -14.63 -45.67 -24.59
N SER A 348 -15.28 -44.51 -24.52
CA SER A 348 -16.75 -44.40 -24.51
C SER A 348 -17.36 -44.45 -25.92
N GLN A 349 -16.56 -44.18 -26.96
CA GLN A 349 -17.00 -44.22 -28.37
C GLN A 349 -16.79 -45.60 -29.03
N GLU A 350 -15.88 -46.45 -28.51
CA GLU A 350 -15.65 -47.79 -29.06
C GLU A 350 -16.69 -48.85 -28.62
N VAL A 351 -17.51 -48.59 -27.58
CA VAL A 351 -18.50 -49.57 -27.08
C VAL A 351 -19.84 -49.52 -27.84
N VAL A 352 -20.02 -48.59 -28.79
CA VAL A 352 -21.32 -48.40 -29.49
C VAL A 352 -21.35 -49.02 -30.91
N SER A 353 -20.26 -49.62 -31.42
CA SER A 353 -20.19 -50.03 -32.84
C SER A 353 -20.12 -51.53 -33.15
N GLU A 354 -20.34 -52.44 -32.18
CA GLU A 354 -20.46 -53.88 -32.48
C GLU A 354 -21.86 -54.43 -32.16
N GLY A 355 -22.70 -54.55 -33.20
CA GLY A 355 -24.06 -55.06 -33.11
C GLY A 355 -24.72 -55.40 -34.45
N SER A 356 -24.26 -56.50 -35.07
CA SER A 356 -24.96 -57.42 -36.01
C SER A 356 -25.34 -57.01 -37.46
N PRO A 357 -25.10 -57.88 -38.47
CA PRO A 357 -25.44 -57.69 -39.90
C PRO A 357 -26.62 -58.56 -40.39
N LEU A 358 -27.41 -58.08 -41.38
CA LEU A 358 -28.33 -58.75 -42.35
C LEU A 358 -29.36 -57.66 -42.77
N GLU A 359 -29.72 -57.36 -44.01
CA GLU A 359 -30.12 -58.17 -45.17
C GLU A 359 -30.17 -57.25 -46.42
N LYS A 360 -29.88 -57.78 -47.61
CA LYS A 360 -30.13 -57.10 -48.91
C LYS A 360 -31.63 -57.15 -49.25
N PRO A 361 -32.13 -56.17 -50.03
CA PRO A 361 -32.95 -56.54 -51.17
C PRO A 361 -32.54 -55.88 -52.50
N LYS A 362 -33.04 -56.51 -53.57
CA LYS A 362 -32.77 -56.34 -55.00
C LYS A 362 -33.51 -55.14 -55.63
N GLU A 363 -32.98 -54.74 -56.79
CA GLU A 363 -33.58 -54.11 -57.99
C GLU A 363 -35.05 -53.63 -57.94
N GLU A 364 -35.28 -52.40 -58.42
CA GLU A 364 -36.18 -52.14 -59.56
C GLU A 364 -35.99 -50.75 -60.18
N ALA A 365 -36.33 -50.63 -61.45
CA ALA A 365 -36.08 -49.52 -62.36
C ALA A 365 -37.27 -48.55 -62.49
N SER A 366 -37.00 -47.26 -62.76
CA SER A 366 -37.79 -46.30 -63.56
C SER A 366 -37.07 -44.94 -63.48
N LYS A 367 -36.56 -44.33 -64.56
CA LYS A 367 -37.21 -43.60 -65.67
C LYS A 367 -38.07 -42.38 -65.24
N ASP A 368 -37.63 -41.25 -65.79
CA ASP A 368 -38.37 -40.07 -66.28
C ASP A 368 -38.47 -38.79 -65.38
N ASP A 369 -37.90 -37.71 -65.96
CA ASP A 369 -38.32 -36.30 -66.06
C ASP A 369 -38.65 -35.44 -64.82
N GLU A 370 -37.80 -34.44 -64.50
CA GLU A 370 -37.90 -33.00 -64.88
C GLU A 370 -36.77 -32.16 -64.25
#